data_AF-A0A8H6MSM8-F1
#
_entry.id   AF-A0A8H6MSM8-F1
#
_cell.length_a   1.000
_cell.length_b   1.000
_cell.length_c   1.000
_cell.angle_alpha   90.00
_cell.angle_beta   90.00
_cell.angle_gamma   90.00
#
_symmetry.space_group_name_H-M   'P 1'
#
loop_
_entity.id
_entity.type
_entity.pdbx_description
1 polymer ?
#
loop_
_entity_poly.entity_id
_entity_poly.type
_entity_poly.pdbx_seq_one_letter_code
_entity_poly.pdbx_strand_id
1 'polypeptide(L)'
;MAPKETSTPNIDRRSALRNALHRLVDVTEQSQELITQAWENLREEYHDYAIAEEEKEPPEYAEYFPIWTLSHLPHLKLRLILETVYGDHWKAEVTTNRNEAATRARSAERLGLRNYWELYLFFGPLVVKSRHCWSSLPENLDARDILAHLARNRDNRGPLTHYTVREFTAACRAWKSPRRLPSFRILFSVS
;
A
#
# COMPACT_ATOMS: atom_id res chain seq x y z
N MET A 1 -56.06 11.28 -44.21
CA MET A 1 -55.70 10.37 -43.10
C MET A 1 -54.26 10.66 -42.73
N ALA A 2 -54.02 11.30 -41.58
CA ALA A 2 -52.66 11.50 -41.08
C ALA A 2 -52.18 10.21 -40.40
N PRO A 3 -50.95 9.74 -40.65
CA PRO A 3 -50.43 8.56 -39.97
C PRO A 3 -50.27 8.87 -38.48
N LYS A 4 -50.84 8.02 -37.62
CA LYS A 4 -50.63 8.05 -36.18
C LYS A 4 -49.15 7.80 -35.91
N GLU A 5 -48.46 8.80 -35.33
CA GLU A 5 -47.14 8.62 -34.74
C GLU A 5 -47.23 7.53 -33.67
N THR A 6 -46.64 6.37 -33.97
CA THR A 6 -46.43 5.29 -33.02
C THR A 6 -45.38 5.75 -32.01
N SER A 7 -45.84 6.28 -30.88
CA SER A 7 -45.02 6.69 -29.75
C SER A 7 -44.51 5.48 -28.96
N THR A 8 -43.54 4.75 -29.51
CA THR A 8 -42.77 3.78 -28.70
C THR A 8 -41.30 3.75 -29.11
N PRO A 9 -40.46 4.59 -28.45
CA PRO A 9 -39.04 4.22 -28.29
C PRO A 9 -38.39 4.66 -26.96
N ASN A 10 -39.10 5.29 -26.04
CA ASN A 10 -38.48 5.88 -24.83
C ASN A 10 -38.24 4.84 -23.72
N ILE A 11 -39.14 3.87 -23.56
CA ILE A 11 -39.01 2.79 -22.56
C ILE A 11 -37.83 1.87 -22.93
N ASP A 12 -37.65 1.58 -24.21
CA ASP A 12 -36.62 0.66 -24.70
C ASP A 12 -35.20 1.23 -24.56
N ARG A 13 -35.02 2.54 -24.85
CA ARG A 13 -33.74 3.24 -24.62
C ARG A 13 -33.37 3.35 -23.15
N ARG A 14 -34.34 3.60 -22.27
CA ARG A 14 -34.12 3.65 -20.81
C ARG A 14 -33.70 2.28 -20.26
N SER A 15 -34.33 1.21 -20.73
CA SER A 15 -33.97 -0.16 -20.37
C SER A 15 -32.58 -0.54 -20.89
N ALA A 16 -32.26 -0.19 -22.15
CA ALA A 16 -30.92 -0.43 -22.71
C ALA A 16 -29.82 0.31 -21.94
N LEU A 17 -30.03 1.59 -21.60
CA LEU A 17 -29.08 2.35 -20.78
C LEU A 17 -28.91 1.74 -19.39
N ARG A 18 -30.01 1.35 -18.73
CA ARG A 18 -29.96 0.69 -17.41
C ARG A 18 -29.17 -0.62 -17.48
N ASN A 19 -29.41 -1.43 -18.51
CA ASN A 19 -28.67 -2.68 -18.71
C ASN A 19 -27.18 -2.44 -18.97
N ALA A 20 -26.83 -1.41 -19.74
CA ALA A 20 -25.42 -1.03 -19.96
C ALA A 20 -24.75 -0.55 -18.67
N LEU A 21 -25.46 0.21 -17.83
CA LEU A 21 -24.98 0.64 -16.51
C LEU A 21 -24.75 -0.55 -15.58
N HIS A 22 -25.68 -1.51 -15.50
CA HIS A 22 -25.48 -2.71 -14.69
C HIS A 22 -24.25 -3.50 -15.16
N ARG A 23 -24.11 -3.74 -16.47
CA ARG A 23 -22.93 -4.42 -17.02
C ARG A 23 -21.63 -3.71 -16.69
N LEU A 24 -21.62 -2.37 -16.71
CA LEU A 24 -20.44 -1.59 -16.35
C LEU A 24 -20.08 -1.76 -14.86
N VAL A 25 -21.08 -1.78 -13.97
CA VAL A 25 -20.89 -2.04 -12.54
C VAL A 25 -20.33 -3.43 -12.33
N ASP A 26 -20.96 -4.46 -12.91
CA ASP A 26 -20.53 -5.87 -12.77
C ASP A 26 -19.08 -6.07 -13.23
N VAL A 27 -18.71 -5.52 -14.40
CA VAL A 27 -17.33 -5.60 -14.93
C VAL A 27 -16.34 -4.87 -14.03
N THR A 28 -16.75 -3.75 -13.42
CA THR A 28 -15.88 -3.00 -12.51
C THR A 28 -15.64 -3.78 -11.22
N GLU A 29 -16.67 -4.37 -10.63
CA GLU A 29 -16.56 -5.21 -9.43
C GLU A 29 -15.66 -6.43 -9.70
N GLN A 30 -15.90 -7.14 -10.80
CA GLN A 30 -15.05 -8.26 -11.21
C GLN A 30 -13.58 -7.85 -11.42
N SER A 31 -13.36 -6.67 -12.03
CA SER A 31 -12.00 -6.16 -12.23
C SER A 31 -11.30 -5.86 -10.91
N GLN A 32 -12.02 -5.35 -9.91
CA GLN A 32 -11.46 -5.08 -8.57
C GLN A 32 -11.06 -6.37 -7.85
N GLU A 33 -11.88 -7.41 -7.94
CA GLU A 33 -11.56 -8.73 -7.39
C GLU A 33 -10.30 -9.32 -8.05
N LEU A 34 -10.23 -9.27 -9.39
CA LEU A 34 -9.07 -9.78 -10.14
C LEU A 34 -7.78 -9.01 -9.81
N ILE A 35 -7.85 -7.69 -9.70
CA ILE A 35 -6.70 -6.85 -9.29
C ILE A 35 -6.24 -7.23 -7.88
N THR A 36 -7.20 -7.41 -6.95
CA THR A 36 -6.90 -7.77 -5.56
C THR A 36 -6.24 -9.14 -5.47
N GLN A 37 -6.78 -10.14 -6.17
CA GLN A 37 -6.17 -11.46 -6.21
C GLN A 37 -4.76 -11.44 -6.81
N ALA A 38 -4.56 -10.73 -7.93
CA ALA A 38 -3.25 -10.60 -8.55
C ALA A 38 -2.24 -9.90 -7.64
N TRP A 39 -2.69 -8.92 -6.85
CA TRP A 39 -1.85 -8.22 -5.88
C TRP A 39 -1.41 -9.12 -4.71
N GLU A 40 -2.33 -9.91 -4.15
CA GLU A 40 -1.99 -10.87 -3.10
C GLU A 40 -1.05 -11.96 -3.62
N ASN A 41 -1.32 -12.53 -4.80
CA ASN A 41 -0.42 -13.49 -5.44
C ASN A 41 0.99 -12.91 -5.66
N LEU A 42 1.09 -11.67 -6.15
CA LEU A 42 2.39 -11.01 -6.34
C LEU A 42 3.16 -10.88 -5.02
N ARG A 43 2.46 -10.59 -3.92
CA ARG A 43 3.06 -10.45 -2.59
C ARG A 43 3.54 -11.78 -2.03
N GLU A 44 2.77 -12.84 -2.24
CA GLU A 44 3.13 -14.21 -1.84
C GLU A 44 4.37 -14.68 -2.61
N GLU A 45 4.34 -14.59 -3.94
CA GLU A 45 5.47 -14.97 -4.81
C GLU A 45 6.74 -14.17 -4.47
N TYR A 46 6.61 -12.88 -4.15
CA TYR A 46 7.75 -12.09 -3.69
C TYR A 46 8.30 -12.56 -2.35
N HIS A 47 7.42 -12.93 -1.42
CA HIS A 47 7.84 -13.41 -0.10
C HIS A 47 8.63 -14.71 -0.23
N ASP A 48 8.14 -15.64 -1.06
CA ASP A 48 8.82 -16.91 -1.34
C ASP A 48 10.17 -16.69 -2.04
N TYR A 49 10.22 -15.78 -3.01
CA TYR A 49 11.47 -15.34 -3.64
C TYR A 49 12.46 -14.77 -2.60
N ALA A 50 12.01 -13.88 -1.72
CA ALA A 50 12.87 -13.25 -0.72
C ALA A 50 13.45 -14.27 0.27
N ILE A 51 12.65 -15.25 0.72
CA ILE A 51 13.12 -16.35 1.57
C ILE A 51 14.18 -17.19 0.84
N ALA A 52 13.92 -17.57 -0.41
CA ALA A 52 14.83 -18.40 -1.19
C ALA A 52 16.18 -17.71 -1.50
N GLU A 53 16.20 -16.37 -1.60
CA GLU A 53 17.42 -15.60 -1.80
C GLU A 53 18.18 -15.36 -0.48
N GLU A 54 17.50 -15.19 0.66
CA GLU A 54 18.13 -15.11 1.99
C GLU A 54 18.96 -16.37 2.33
N GLU A 55 18.54 -17.54 1.85
CA GLU A 55 19.27 -18.79 2.03
C GLU A 55 20.60 -18.85 1.24
N LYS A 56 20.76 -18.03 0.19
CA LYS A 56 21.93 -18.02 -0.68
C LYS A 56 22.96 -16.96 -0.28
N GLU A 57 22.51 -15.75 0.05
CA GLU A 57 23.34 -14.66 0.56
C GLU A 57 22.56 -13.86 1.61
N PRO A 58 23.11 -13.63 2.83
CA PRO A 58 22.40 -12.90 3.87
C PRO A 58 22.13 -11.44 3.46
N PRO A 59 21.07 -10.82 3.98
CA PRO A 59 20.21 -9.84 3.30
C PRO A 59 20.75 -8.40 3.27
N GLU A 60 22.06 -8.20 3.11
CA GLU A 60 22.57 -6.84 2.85
C GLU A 60 22.02 -6.25 1.54
N TYR A 61 21.52 -7.09 0.62
CA TYR A 61 21.01 -6.70 -0.70
C TYR A 61 19.56 -7.11 -1.02
N ALA A 62 18.86 -7.81 -0.12
CA ALA A 62 17.45 -8.13 -0.35
C ALA A 62 16.63 -6.82 -0.30
N GLU A 63 16.24 -6.32 -1.47
CA GLU A 63 15.36 -5.15 -1.56
C GLU A 63 14.04 -5.49 -0.82
N TYR A 64 13.47 -4.55 -0.06
CA TYR A 64 12.17 -4.81 0.58
C TYR A 64 11.04 -4.65 -0.44
N PHE A 65 9.96 -5.45 -0.32
CA PHE A 65 8.84 -5.44 -1.26
C PHE A 65 8.34 -4.04 -1.67
N PRO A 66 8.15 -3.07 -0.74
CA PRO A 66 7.75 -1.70 -1.11
C PRO A 66 8.74 -1.01 -2.06
N ILE A 67 10.05 -1.21 -1.85
CA ILE A 67 11.11 -0.58 -2.62
C ILE A 67 11.19 -1.26 -4.00
N TRP A 68 11.19 -2.60 -4.03
CA TRP A 68 11.14 -3.38 -5.25
C TRP A 68 9.92 -3.06 -6.11
N THR A 69 8.75 -2.92 -5.50
CA THR A 69 7.52 -2.56 -6.21
C THR A 69 7.63 -1.18 -6.87
N LEU A 70 8.22 -0.20 -6.18
CA LEU A 70 8.43 1.15 -6.72
C LEU A 70 9.44 1.19 -7.87
N SER A 71 10.41 0.28 -7.91
CA SER A 71 11.39 0.18 -9.00
C SER A 71 10.85 -0.57 -10.22
N HIS A 72 9.86 -1.46 -10.03
CA HIS A 72 9.35 -2.33 -11.11
C HIS A 72 7.98 -1.94 -11.66
N LEU A 73 7.16 -1.18 -10.93
CA LEU A 73 5.83 -0.75 -11.39
C LEU A 73 5.75 0.75 -11.69
N PRO A 74 5.13 1.14 -12.82
CA PRO A 74 4.85 2.54 -13.09
C PRO A 74 3.97 3.17 -12.00
N HIS A 75 4.39 4.33 -11.47
CA HIS A 75 3.72 5.02 -10.36
C HIS A 75 2.19 5.16 -10.52
N LEU A 76 1.71 5.54 -11.71
CA LEU A 76 0.27 5.72 -11.94
C LEU A 76 -0.50 4.39 -11.86
N LYS A 77 0.11 3.29 -12.32
CA LYS A 77 -0.50 1.94 -12.25
C LYS A 77 -0.49 1.44 -10.82
N LEU A 78 0.62 1.62 -10.11
CA LEU A 78 0.74 1.26 -8.71
C LEU A 78 -0.29 1.99 -7.85
N ARG A 79 -0.48 3.30 -8.07
CA ARG A 79 -1.53 4.07 -7.39
C ARG A 79 -2.92 3.45 -7.61
N LEU A 80 -3.30 3.14 -8.86
CA LEU A 80 -4.61 2.55 -9.16
C LEU A 80 -4.80 1.18 -8.50
N ILE A 81 -3.74 0.36 -8.48
CA ILE A 81 -3.74 -0.93 -7.80
C ILE A 81 -3.98 -0.73 -6.30
N LEU A 82 -3.21 0.14 -5.64
CA LEU A 82 -3.34 0.38 -4.20
C LEU A 82 -4.70 1.01 -3.84
N GLU A 83 -5.22 1.93 -4.66
CA GLU A 83 -6.57 2.49 -4.49
C GLU A 83 -7.67 1.43 -4.70
N THR A 84 -7.43 0.41 -5.53
CA THR A 84 -8.35 -0.71 -5.72
C THR A 84 -8.30 -1.66 -4.52
N VAL A 85 -7.12 -2.16 -4.19
CA VAL A 85 -6.87 -3.14 -3.12
C VAL A 85 -7.27 -2.60 -1.75
N TYR A 86 -6.97 -1.32 -1.49
CA TYR A 86 -7.28 -0.67 -0.22
C TYR A 86 -8.48 0.29 -0.32
N GLY A 87 -9.32 0.12 -1.34
CA GLY A 87 -10.38 1.08 -1.70
C GLY A 87 -11.36 1.41 -0.59
N ASP A 88 -11.76 0.41 0.20
CA ASP A 88 -12.67 0.62 1.34
C ASP A 88 -12.05 1.54 2.40
N HIS A 89 -10.78 1.33 2.70
CA HIS A 89 -10.03 2.14 3.64
C HIS A 89 -9.76 3.54 3.08
N TRP A 90 -9.40 3.61 1.80
CA TRP A 90 -9.16 4.86 1.10
C TRP A 90 -10.39 5.77 1.11
N LYS A 91 -11.58 5.23 0.79
CA LYS A 91 -12.85 5.95 0.87
C LYS A 91 -13.21 6.33 2.32
N ALA A 92 -12.99 5.44 3.27
CA ALA A 92 -13.31 5.74 4.67
C ALA A 92 -12.46 6.90 5.22
N GLU A 93 -11.18 6.99 4.88
CA GLU A 93 -10.21 7.88 5.56
C GLU A 93 -9.80 9.12 4.75
N VAL A 94 -9.83 9.06 3.42
CA VAL A 94 -9.41 10.18 2.56
C VAL A 94 -10.59 11.10 2.23
N THR A 95 -11.77 10.55 1.98
CA THR A 95 -12.94 11.36 1.59
C THR A 95 -13.73 11.94 2.76
N THR A 96 -13.64 11.36 3.96
CA THR A 96 -14.44 11.83 5.11
C THR A 96 -13.70 12.80 6.03
N ASN A 97 -12.36 12.77 6.08
CA ASN A 97 -11.58 13.55 7.03
C ASN A 97 -10.36 14.26 6.40
N ARG A 98 -10.61 15.47 5.88
CA ARG A 98 -9.60 16.31 5.20
C ARG A 98 -8.36 16.59 6.06
N ASN A 99 -8.51 16.75 7.37
CA ASN A 99 -7.40 17.04 8.27
C ASN A 99 -6.47 15.83 8.44
N GLU A 100 -7.03 14.62 8.46
CA GLU A 100 -6.24 13.40 8.54
C GLU A 100 -5.56 13.09 7.21
N ALA A 101 -6.22 13.33 6.08
CA ALA A 101 -5.57 13.25 4.76
C ALA A 101 -4.35 14.19 4.66
N ALA A 102 -4.49 15.45 5.09
CA ALA A 102 -3.38 16.40 5.13
C ALA A 102 -2.27 15.97 6.11
N THR A 103 -2.63 15.36 7.24
CA THR A 103 -1.66 14.83 8.21
C THR A 103 -0.87 13.65 7.62
N ARG A 104 -1.53 12.71 6.94
CA ARG A 104 -0.87 11.59 6.25
C ARG A 104 0.04 12.07 5.13
N ALA A 105 -0.37 13.09 4.37
CA ALA A 105 0.48 13.70 3.35
C ALA A 105 1.77 14.28 3.93
N ARG A 106 1.68 15.09 4.99
CA ARG A 106 2.87 15.60 5.69
C ARG A 106 3.72 14.48 6.29
N SER A 107 3.10 13.46 6.86
CA SER A 107 3.82 12.31 7.41
C SER A 107 4.55 11.52 6.33
N ALA A 108 3.96 11.32 5.15
CA ALA A 108 4.62 10.66 4.03
C ALA A 108 5.84 11.44 3.56
N GLU A 109 5.72 12.76 3.38
CA GLU A 109 6.84 13.64 3.04
C GLU A 109 7.97 13.56 4.09
N ARG A 110 7.61 13.61 5.37
CA ARG A 110 8.58 13.46 6.48
C ARG A 110 9.29 12.11 6.48
N LEU A 111 8.66 11.07 5.93
CA LEU A 111 9.20 9.72 5.81
C LEU A 111 9.99 9.51 4.52
N GLY A 112 10.21 10.55 3.71
CA GLY A 112 10.92 10.46 2.43
C GLY A 112 10.10 9.82 1.31
N LEU A 113 8.79 9.67 1.50
CA LEU A 113 7.89 9.11 0.49
C LEU A 113 7.42 10.19 -0.47
N ARG A 114 7.27 9.84 -1.75
CA ARG A 114 6.86 10.82 -2.78
C ARG A 114 5.38 11.14 -2.68
N ASN A 115 4.58 10.19 -2.21
CA ASN A 115 3.14 10.32 -2.13
C ASN A 115 2.57 9.65 -0.89
N TYR A 116 1.46 10.18 -0.37
CA TYR A 116 0.80 9.61 0.82
C TYR A 116 0.18 8.23 0.60
N TRP A 117 -0.14 7.86 -0.65
CA TRP A 117 -0.58 6.49 -0.94
C TRP A 117 0.52 5.46 -0.75
N GLU A 118 1.79 5.85 -0.81
CA GLU A 118 2.92 4.95 -0.58
C GLU A 118 2.94 4.45 0.88
N LEU A 119 2.27 5.16 1.81
CA LEU A 119 2.09 4.67 3.18
C LEU A 119 1.38 3.31 3.23
N TYR A 120 0.44 3.04 2.31
CA TYR A 120 -0.24 1.75 2.24
C TYR A 120 0.71 0.65 1.77
N LEU A 121 1.56 0.96 0.80
CA LEU A 121 2.56 0.04 0.29
C LEU A 121 3.58 -0.32 1.38
N PHE A 122 4.07 0.68 2.12
CA PHE A 122 5.10 0.48 3.14
C PHE A 122 4.55 -0.13 4.44
N PHE A 123 3.38 0.32 4.92
CA PHE A 123 2.94 0.04 6.29
C PHE A 123 1.59 -0.67 6.39
N GLY A 124 0.85 -0.77 5.28
CA GLY A 124 -0.46 -1.42 5.23
C GLY A 124 -1.60 -0.60 5.84
N PRO A 125 -2.85 -1.04 5.62
CA PRO A 125 -4.04 -0.26 5.94
C PRO A 125 -4.23 -0.02 7.44
N LEU A 126 -3.84 -0.97 8.30
CA LEU A 126 -4.01 -0.85 9.75
C LEU A 126 -3.20 0.32 10.35
N VAL A 127 -1.96 0.48 9.89
CA VAL A 127 -1.11 1.60 10.31
C VAL A 127 -1.61 2.90 9.70
N VAL A 128 -1.99 2.89 8.41
CA VAL A 128 -2.55 4.09 7.72
C VAL A 128 -3.81 4.61 8.39
N LYS A 129 -4.67 3.72 8.90
CA LYS A 129 -5.86 4.09 9.67
C LYS A 129 -5.54 4.88 10.92
N SER A 130 -4.48 4.50 11.61
CA SER A 130 -4.20 4.95 12.97
C SER A 130 -3.71 6.38 13.00
N ARG A 131 -4.56 7.32 13.41
CA ARG A 131 -4.17 8.72 13.69
C ARG A 131 -2.95 8.81 14.61
N HIS A 132 -2.86 7.91 15.60
CA HIS A 132 -1.76 7.88 16.57
C HIS A 132 -0.40 7.64 15.90
N CYS A 133 -0.34 6.80 14.86
CA CYS A 133 0.90 6.53 14.13
C CYS A 133 1.46 7.80 13.46
N TRP A 134 0.57 8.71 13.04
CA TRP A 134 0.95 9.88 12.25
C TRP A 134 1.15 11.16 13.06
N SER A 135 0.52 11.26 14.23
CA SER A 135 0.59 12.48 15.06
C SER A 135 1.94 12.69 15.75
N SER A 136 2.75 11.64 15.88
CA SER A 136 3.91 11.65 16.80
C SER A 136 5.16 10.98 16.22
N LEU A 137 5.31 11.04 14.89
CA LEU A 137 6.49 10.56 14.20
C LEU A 137 7.75 11.28 14.71
N PRO A 138 8.84 10.54 14.99
CA PRO A 138 10.17 11.10 15.20
C PRO A 138 10.60 12.05 14.07
N GLU A 139 11.50 12.99 14.37
CA GLU A 139 12.18 13.79 13.35
C GLU A 139 13.25 12.94 12.63
N ASN A 140 13.55 13.31 11.38
CA ASN A 140 14.55 12.66 10.54
C ASN A 140 14.38 11.14 10.38
N LEU A 141 13.13 10.67 10.35
CA LEU A 141 12.81 9.26 10.24
C LEU A 141 12.54 8.91 8.77
N ASP A 142 13.27 7.94 8.20
CA ASP A 142 13.03 7.44 6.84
C ASP A 142 12.10 6.21 6.86
N ALA A 143 11.20 6.10 5.88
CA ALA A 143 10.33 4.94 5.73
C ALA A 143 11.11 3.62 5.62
N ARG A 144 12.26 3.64 4.92
CA ARG A 144 13.15 2.48 4.74
C ARG A 144 13.75 2.02 6.06
N ASP A 145 14.12 2.95 6.93
CA ASP A 145 14.69 2.62 8.24
C ASP A 145 13.66 1.98 9.17
N ILE A 146 12.42 2.51 9.18
CA ILE A 146 11.31 1.88 9.90
C ILE A 146 11.07 0.48 9.35
N LEU A 147 11.00 0.35 8.02
CA LEU A 147 10.73 -0.92 7.35
C LEU A 147 11.80 -1.95 7.68
N ALA A 148 13.08 -1.58 7.67
CA ALA A 148 14.18 -2.44 8.07
C ALA A 148 14.06 -2.89 9.54
N HIS A 149 13.66 -1.98 10.43
CA HIS A 149 13.44 -2.32 11.84
C HIS A 149 12.23 -3.26 12.02
N LEU A 150 11.15 -3.04 11.27
CA LEU A 150 9.96 -3.88 11.28
C LEU A 150 10.26 -5.28 10.72
N ALA A 151 11.02 -5.37 9.64
CA ALA A 151 11.46 -6.62 9.03
C ALA A 151 12.33 -7.43 10.01
N ARG A 152 13.33 -6.80 10.66
CA ARG A 152 14.18 -7.46 11.66
C ARG A 152 13.42 -8.05 12.85
N ASN A 153 12.31 -7.42 13.26
CA ASN A 153 11.51 -7.89 14.40
C ASN A 153 10.48 -8.96 14.00
N ARG A 154 10.22 -9.12 12.71
CA ARG A 154 9.47 -10.25 12.17
C ARG A 154 10.48 -11.31 11.75
N ASP A 155 10.80 -12.22 12.67
CA ASP A 155 11.61 -13.42 12.39
C ASP A 155 10.96 -14.31 11.30
N ASN A 156 11.03 -13.91 10.03
CA ASN A 156 10.56 -14.62 8.83
C ASN A 156 9.12 -15.17 8.85
N ARG A 157 8.22 -14.61 9.68
CA ARG A 157 6.88 -15.19 9.96
C ARG A 157 5.70 -14.54 9.26
N GLY A 158 5.89 -13.66 8.28
CA GLY A 158 4.74 -13.21 7.49
C GLY A 158 5.01 -12.09 6.49
N PRO A 159 4.02 -11.79 5.63
CA PRO A 159 4.15 -10.86 4.53
C PRO A 159 4.51 -9.45 5.04
N LEU A 160 5.54 -8.86 4.44
CA LEU A 160 6.24 -7.63 4.83
C LEU A 160 5.40 -6.32 4.80
N THR A 161 4.07 -6.37 4.68
CA THR A 161 3.26 -5.16 4.46
C THR A 161 1.96 -5.08 5.25
N HIS A 162 1.70 -6.02 6.17
CA HIS A 162 0.56 -5.95 7.11
C HIS A 162 1.01 -5.70 8.55
N TYR A 163 1.65 -4.56 8.79
CA TYR A 163 2.09 -4.23 10.13
C TYR A 163 0.91 -3.79 11.01
N THR A 164 0.99 -4.13 12.29
CA THR A 164 0.09 -3.64 13.32
C THR A 164 0.54 -2.28 13.82
N VAL A 165 -0.40 -1.52 14.38
CA VAL A 165 -0.10 -0.24 15.06
C VAL A 165 0.97 -0.41 16.15
N ARG A 166 0.96 -1.56 16.84
CA ARG A 166 1.92 -1.87 17.90
C ARG A 166 3.34 -2.05 17.35
N GLU A 167 3.49 -2.83 16.28
CA GLU A 167 4.78 -3.04 15.60
C GLU A 167 5.34 -1.71 15.10
N PHE A 168 4.54 -0.91 14.39
CA PHE A 168 4.95 0.40 13.88
C PHE A 168 5.37 1.36 15.00
N THR A 169 4.59 1.41 16.09
CA THR A 169 4.89 2.29 17.23
C THR A 169 6.17 1.85 17.93
N ALA A 170 6.41 0.55 18.07
CA ALA A 170 7.65 0.01 18.63
C ALA A 170 8.86 0.41 17.77
N ALA A 171 8.75 0.26 16.44
CA ALA A 171 9.81 0.67 15.50
C ALA A 171 10.11 2.18 15.60
N CYS A 172 9.09 3.03 15.62
CA CYS A 172 9.26 4.47 15.80
C CYS A 172 9.90 4.84 17.15
N ARG A 173 9.62 4.08 18.23
CA ARG A 173 10.23 4.31 19.55
C ARG A 173 11.70 3.91 19.58
N ALA A 174 12.06 2.79 18.94
CA ALA A 174 13.44 2.37 18.81
C ALA A 174 14.30 3.45 18.13
N TRP A 175 13.74 4.16 17.15
CA TRP A 175 14.41 5.29 16.51
C TRP A 175 14.69 6.47 17.44
N LYS A 176 13.76 6.81 18.36
CA LYS A 176 13.94 7.93 19.32
C LYS A 176 15.05 7.69 20.34
N SER A 177 15.53 6.45 20.49
CA SER A 177 16.62 6.08 21.39
C SER A 177 17.70 5.34 20.62
N PRO A 178 18.54 6.04 19.84
CA PRO A 178 19.66 5.41 19.14
C PRO A 178 20.74 4.83 20.09
N ARG A 179 20.61 5.03 21.41
CA ARG A 179 21.39 4.29 22.41
C ARG A 179 20.91 2.84 22.46
N ARG A 180 21.64 1.96 21.77
CA ARG A 180 21.52 0.49 21.65
C ARG A 180 20.84 -0.04 20.39
N LEU A 181 21.26 0.41 19.23
CA LEU A 181 21.55 -0.57 18.18
C LEU A 181 23.07 -0.77 18.21
N PRO A 182 23.59 -2.01 18.35
CA PRO A 182 25.02 -2.22 18.24
C PRO A 182 25.45 -1.67 16.87
N SER A 183 26.27 -0.62 16.91
CA SER A 183 27.04 -0.15 15.78
C SER A 183 28.02 -1.26 15.43
N PHE A 184 27.59 -2.22 14.62
CA PHE A 184 28.50 -3.16 14.02
C PHE A 184 29.29 -2.39 12.98
N ARG A 185 30.56 -2.15 13.31
CA ARG A 185 31.57 -1.78 12.32
C ARG A 185 31.49 -2.82 11.20
N ILE A 186 31.09 -2.39 10.02
CA ILE A 186 31.43 -3.08 8.77
C ILE A 186 32.96 -3.09 8.75
N LEU A 187 33.56 -4.21 9.16
CA LEU A 187 34.96 -4.47 8.93
C LEU A 187 35.07 -4.85 7.45
N PHE A 188 35.36 -3.86 6.62
CA PHE A 188 35.89 -4.10 5.29
C PHE A 188 37.21 -4.86 5.45
N SER A 189 37.20 -6.15 5.13
CA SER A 189 38.44 -6.87 4.83
C SER A 189 38.49 -7.03 3.32
N VAL A 190 39.28 -6.16 2.69
CA VAL A 190 39.73 -6.32 1.32
C VAL A 190 40.71 -7.48 1.30
N SER A 191 40.46 -8.49 0.48
CA SER A 191 41.46 -9.44 -0.03
C SER A 191 41.04 -9.90 -1.41
#